data_AF-A0A914T880-F1
#
_entry.id   AF-A0A914T880-F1
#
_cell.length_a   1.000
_cell.length_b   1.000
_cell.length_c   1.000
_cell.angle_alpha   90.00
_cell.angle_beta   90.00
_cell.angle_gamma   90.00
#
_symmetry.space_group_name_H-M   'P 1'
#
loop_
_entity.id
_entity.type
_entity.pdbx_description
1 polymer ?
#
loop_
_entity_poly.entity_id
_entity_poly.type
_entity_poly.pdbx_seq_one_letter_code
_entity_poly.pdbx_strand_id
1 'polypeptide(L)'
;MQEPIEVYVDDEAKLTLHGLQQYYVKLKESDKTKKLLELLDILEFNQVVIFLRSVNRCQALDKLLTEQNFPSIAIHRQLGQEERLAR
;
A
#
# COMPACT_ATOMS: atom_id res chain seq x y z
N MET A 1 -36.11 20.81 23.95
CA MET A 1 -35.89 19.38 23.67
C MET A 1 -35.59 19.32 22.18
N GLN A 2 -34.33 19.18 21.79
CA GLN A 2 -33.90 19.29 20.39
C GLN A 2 -34.31 18.02 19.62
N GLU A 3 -35.00 18.21 18.50
CA GLU A 3 -35.37 17.15 17.57
C GLU A 3 -34.09 16.52 16.98
N PRO A 4 -33.87 15.21 17.14
CA PRO A 4 -32.68 14.55 16.60
C PRO A 4 -32.75 14.48 15.07
N ILE A 5 -31.63 14.76 14.42
CA ILE A 5 -31.48 14.59 12.97
C ILE A 5 -31.10 13.14 12.72
N GLU A 6 -31.95 12.42 12.00
CA GLU A 6 -31.68 11.05 11.58
C GLU A 6 -30.89 11.08 10.26
N VAL A 7 -29.61 10.74 10.34
CA VAL A 7 -28.73 10.66 9.16
C VAL A 7 -28.44 9.19 8.90
N TYR A 8 -28.97 8.70 7.79
CA TYR A 8 -28.61 7.39 7.24
C TYR A 8 -27.32 7.55 6.45
N VAL A 9 -26.23 6.99 6.97
CA VAL A 9 -24.98 6.84 6.23
C VAL A 9 -25.06 5.49 5.54
N ASP A 10 -25.29 5.49 4.23
CA ASP A 10 -25.24 4.27 3.43
C ASP A 10 -23.86 3.62 3.55
N ASP A 11 -23.84 2.32 3.84
CA ASP A 11 -22.63 1.52 3.92
C ASP A 11 -21.92 1.58 2.56
N GLU A 12 -20.68 2.06 2.58
CA GLU A 12 -19.83 2.29 1.41
C GLU A 12 -19.91 1.13 0.41
N ALA A 13 -19.95 1.47 -0.88
CA ALA A 13 -20.00 0.53 -1.99
C ALA A 13 -19.06 -0.66 -1.76
N LYS A 14 -19.64 -1.87 -1.61
CA LYS A 14 -18.86 -3.10 -1.38
C LYS A 14 -17.85 -3.27 -2.50
N LEU A 15 -16.57 -3.19 -2.15
CA LEU A 15 -15.48 -3.47 -3.08
C LEU A 15 -15.60 -4.91 -3.57
N THR A 16 -15.62 -5.11 -4.88
CA THR A 16 -15.65 -6.44 -5.51
C THR A 16 -14.31 -6.76 -6.13
N LEU A 17 -13.98 -8.05 -6.18
CA LEU A 17 -12.75 -8.54 -6.83
C LEU A 17 -12.95 -8.84 -8.32
N HIS A 18 -14.13 -8.49 -8.88
CA HIS A 18 -14.47 -8.80 -10.26
C HIS A 18 -13.54 -8.05 -11.23
N GLY A 19 -12.98 -8.77 -12.19
CA GLY A 19 -12.04 -8.20 -13.18
C GLY A 19 -10.59 -8.07 -12.69
N LEU A 20 -10.28 -8.42 -11.44
CA LEU A 20 -8.90 -8.40 -10.94
C LEU A 20 -8.18 -9.72 -11.22
N GLN A 21 -7.01 -9.63 -11.83
CA GLN A 21 -6.08 -10.75 -11.92
C GLN A 21 -5.30 -10.89 -10.60
N GLN A 22 -5.45 -12.03 -9.93
CA GLN A 22 -4.86 -12.27 -8.62
C GLN A 22 -3.98 -13.52 -8.66
N TYR A 23 -2.75 -13.36 -8.17
CA TYR A 23 -1.75 -14.42 -8.12
C TYR A 23 -1.09 -14.45 -6.74
N TYR A 24 -0.47 -15.57 -6.41
CA TYR A 24 0.35 -15.69 -5.22
C TYR A 24 1.68 -16.39 -5.54
N VAL A 25 2.70 -16.08 -4.76
CA VAL A 25 3.99 -16.77 -4.80
C VAL A 25 4.30 -17.26 -3.40
N LYS A 26 4.71 -18.52 -3.27
CA LYS A 26 5.15 -19.09 -1.99
C LYS A 26 6.67 -18.96 -1.89
N LEU A 27 7.14 -18.21 -0.90
CA LEU A 27 8.56 -17.96 -0.68
C LEU A 27 8.87 -17.76 0.80
N LYS A 28 10.17 -17.82 1.15
CA LYS A 28 10.64 -17.48 2.49
C LYS A 28 10.69 -15.97 2.65
N GLU A 29 10.64 -15.51 3.90
CA GLU A 29 10.66 -14.08 4.21
C GLU A 29 11.93 -13.38 3.69
N SER A 30 13.08 -14.07 3.76
CA SER A 30 14.38 -13.58 3.25
C SER A 30 14.38 -13.29 1.76
N ASP A 31 13.54 -13.98 0.99
CA ASP A 31 13.58 -13.95 -0.47
C ASP A 31 12.62 -12.91 -1.05
N LYS A 32 11.76 -12.31 -0.20
CA LYS A 32 10.72 -11.35 -0.61
C LYS A 32 11.27 -10.12 -1.29
N THR A 33 12.28 -9.49 -0.71
CA THR A 33 12.86 -8.26 -1.26
C THR A 33 13.45 -8.51 -2.64
N LYS A 34 14.23 -9.59 -2.79
CA LYS A 34 14.82 -9.96 -4.09
C LYS A 34 13.74 -10.26 -5.13
N LYS A 35 12.70 -11.03 -4.76
CA LYS A 35 11.63 -11.37 -5.70
C LYS A 35 10.79 -10.16 -6.08
N LEU A 36 10.57 -9.23 -5.14
CA LEU A 36 9.88 -7.97 -5.41
C LEU A 36 10.63 -7.13 -6.44
N LEU A 37 11.94 -6.94 -6.26
CA LEU A 37 12.75 -6.18 -7.22
C LEU A 37 12.72 -6.81 -8.62
N GLU A 38 12.87 -8.13 -8.70
CA GLU A 38 12.75 -8.86 -9.97
C GLU A 38 11.38 -8.63 -10.64
N LEU A 39 10.29 -8.59 -9.86
CA LEU A 39 8.96 -8.28 -10.40
C LEU A 39 8.85 -6.83 -10.87
N LEU A 40 9.47 -5.88 -10.16
CA LEU A 40 9.47 -4.47 -10.57
C LEU A 40 10.28 -4.25 -11.85
N ASP A 41 11.31 -5.07 -12.12
CA ASP A 41 12.10 -4.98 -13.35
C ASP A 41 11.39 -5.59 -14.56
N ILE A 42 10.60 -6.66 -14.35
CA ILE A 42 9.96 -7.42 -15.43
C ILE A 42 8.59 -6.86 -15.80
N LEU A 43 7.85 -6.34 -14.83
CA LEU A 43 6.49 -5.87 -15.05
C LEU A 43 6.47 -4.41 -15.51
N GLU A 44 5.74 -4.16 -16.59
CA GLU A 44 5.43 -2.79 -17.00
C GLU A 44 4.26 -2.25 -16.15
N PHE A 45 4.48 -1.12 -15.48
CA PHE A 45 3.47 -0.44 -14.67
C PHE A 45 3.64 1.07 -14.71
N ASN A 46 2.54 1.78 -14.45
CA ASN A 46 2.60 3.23 -14.21
C ASN A 46 2.91 3.54 -12.75
N GLN A 47 2.21 2.87 -11.82
CA GLN A 47 2.36 3.04 -10.38
C GLN A 47 2.08 1.70 -9.68
N VAL A 48 2.75 1.47 -8.54
CA VAL A 48 2.62 0.24 -7.74
C VAL A 48 2.42 0.60 -6.28
N VAL A 49 1.52 -0.13 -5.61
CA VAL A 49 1.29 -0.02 -4.16
C VAL A 49 1.75 -1.30 -3.48
N ILE A 50 2.65 -1.17 -2.49
CA ILE A 50 3.20 -2.30 -1.74
C ILE A 50 2.76 -2.21 -0.29
N PHE A 51 1.90 -3.15 0.14
CA PHE A 51 1.44 -3.21 1.52
C PHE A 51 2.41 -3.96 2.41
N LEU A 52 2.74 -3.37 3.56
CA LEU A 52 3.69 -3.92 4.53
C LEU A 52 3.07 -4.00 5.92
N ARG A 53 3.56 -4.95 6.72
CA ARG A 53 3.01 -5.24 8.06
C ARG A 53 3.35 -4.17 9.10
N SER A 54 4.50 -3.51 9.01
CA SER A 54 5.00 -2.60 10.04
C SER A 54 5.66 -1.35 9.49
N VAL A 55 5.68 -0.30 10.30
CA VAL A 55 6.29 0.99 9.97
C VAL A 55 7.77 0.84 9.65
N ASN A 56 8.53 0.15 10.51
CA ASN A 56 9.97 -0.05 10.29
C ASN A 56 10.27 -0.74 8.96
N ARG A 57 9.43 -1.70 8.55
CA ARG A 57 9.60 -2.38 7.25
C ARG A 57 9.25 -1.46 6.08
N CYS A 58 8.25 -0.60 6.24
CA CYS A 58 7.90 0.40 5.24
C CYS A 58 9.06 1.36 5.00
N GLN A 59 9.63 1.92 6.07
CA GLN A 59 10.79 2.82 5.97
C GLN A 59 12.03 2.11 5.41
N ALA A 60 12.30 0.86 5.83
CA ALA A 60 13.43 0.10 5.33
C ALA A 60 13.32 -0.24 3.83
N LEU A 61 12.11 -0.62 3.36
CA LEU A 61 11.90 -0.89 1.95
C LEU A 61 11.98 0.39 1.11
N ASP A 62 11.41 1.50 1.58
CA ASP A 62 11.45 2.79 0.90
C ASP A 62 12.89 3.29 0.71
N LYS A 63 13.71 3.19 1.77
CA LYS A 63 15.14 3.48 1.68
C LYS A 63 15.84 2.60 0.64
N LEU A 64 15.56 1.29 0.65
CA LEU A 64 16.17 0.34 -0.28
C LEU A 64 15.77 0.62 -1.73
N LEU A 65 14.49 0.93 -1.99
CA LEU A 65 14.01 1.29 -3.32
C LEU A 65 14.68 2.57 -3.82
N THR A 66 14.74 3.60 -2.97
CA THR A 66 15.41 4.87 -3.29
C THR A 66 16.90 4.68 -3.59
N GLU A 67 17.61 3.84 -2.82
CA GLU A 67 19.02 3.48 -3.07
C GLU A 67 19.23 2.73 -4.38
N GLN A 68 18.22 2.00 -4.86
CA GLN A 68 18.22 1.32 -6.16
C GLN A 68 17.70 2.22 -7.31
N ASN A 69 17.53 3.53 -7.07
CA ASN A 69 16.98 4.51 -8.01
C ASN A 69 15.52 4.27 -8.42
N PHE A 70 14.75 3.51 -7.63
CA PHE A 70 13.31 3.46 -7.76
C PHE A 70 12.70 4.61 -6.94
N PRO A 71 12.01 5.58 -7.57
CA PRO A 71 11.32 6.63 -6.83
C PRO A 71 10.18 6.02 -6.00
N SER A 72 10.28 6.09 -4.68
CA SER A 72 9.28 5.57 -3.75
C SER A 72 8.88 6.60 -2.70
N ILE A 73 7.71 6.37 -2.10
CA ILE A 73 7.18 7.16 -1.00
C ILE A 73 6.61 6.22 0.07
N ALA A 74 7.03 6.42 1.32
CA ALA A 74 6.52 5.66 2.46
C ALA A 74 5.35 6.38 3.14
N ILE A 75 4.17 5.76 3.14
CA ILE A 75 3.01 6.20 3.93
C ILE A 75 2.72 5.14 4.99
N HIS A 76 2.73 5.54 6.26
CA HIS A 76 2.55 4.61 7.38
C HIS A 76 1.79 5.24 8.56
N ARG A 77 1.25 4.39 9.45
CA ARG A 77 0.37 4.81 10.56
C ARG A 77 0.95 5.79 11.58
N GLN A 78 2.27 5.95 11.65
CA GLN A 78 2.93 6.92 12.55
C GLN A 78 2.98 8.35 11.99
N LEU A 79 2.64 8.55 10.71
CA LEU A 79 2.53 9.89 10.13
C LEU A 79 1.23 10.54 10.59
N GLY A 80 1.27 11.86 10.82
CA GLY A 80 0.06 12.66 11.10
C GLY A 80 -0.92 12.58 9.94
N GLN A 81 -2.22 12.75 10.21
CA GLN A 81 -3.25 12.63 9.17
C GLN A 81 -3.03 13.62 8.01
N GLU A 82 -2.70 14.88 8.32
CA GLU A 82 -2.40 15.89 7.31
C GLU A 82 -1.21 15.48 6.43
N GLU A 83 -0.15 14.94 7.03
CA GLU A 83 1.00 14.46 6.28
C GLU A 83 0.64 13.26 5.38
N ARG A 84 -0.21 12.34 5.86
CA ARG A 84 -0.67 11.19 5.07
C ARG A 84 -1.54 11.60 3.88
N LEU A 85 -2.27 12.71 3.98
CA LEU A 85 -3.15 13.22 2.91
C LEU A 85 -2.40 14.10 1.91
N ALA A 86 -1.32 14.76 2.34
CA ALA A 86 -0.53 15.66 1.49
C ALA A 86 0.51 14.94 0.63
N ARG A 87 0.79 13.66 0.93
CA ARG A 87 1.73 12.78 0.22
C ARG A 87 1.02 12.05 -0.91
#